data_AF-A0A7V6MV89-F1
#
_entry.id   AF-A0A7V6MV89-F1
#
_cell.length_a   1.000
_cell.length_b   1.000
_cell.length_c   1.000
_cell.angle_alpha   90.00
_cell.angle_beta   90.00
_cell.angle_gamma   90.00
#
_symmetry.space_group_name_H-M   'P 1'
#
loop_
_entity.id
_entity.type
_entity.pdbx_description
1 polymer ?
#
loop_
_entity_poly.entity_id
_entity_poly.type
_entity_poly.pdbx_seq_one_letter_code
_entity_poly.pdbx_strand_id
1 'polypeptide(L)'
;MKGDVYMFIINAILDLGAVVMLPILIFVLSLVFGEKPGKALRAGITIGIGFIGINLVIGLLSSSLGPAAEALVKNSGLQLDVIDVGWPAAAA
;
A
#
# COMPACT_ATOMS: atom_id res chain seq x y z
N MET A 1 -10.69 26.65 -16.84
CA MET A 1 -9.43 26.32 -17.54
C MET A 1 -8.24 26.04 -16.62
N LYS A 2 -7.88 26.91 -15.66
CA LYS A 2 -6.76 26.60 -14.72
C LYS A 2 -7.13 25.55 -13.67
N GLY A 3 -8.34 25.60 -13.11
CA GLY A 3 -8.85 24.62 -12.12
C GLY A 3 -8.92 23.19 -12.65
N ASP A 4 -9.29 23.04 -13.92
CA ASP A 4 -9.44 21.73 -14.57
C ASP A 4 -8.08 21.01 -14.73
N VAL A 5 -7.01 21.77 -14.98
CA VAL A 5 -5.64 21.24 -15.09
C VAL A 5 -5.13 20.73 -13.73
N TYR A 6 -5.40 21.43 -12.64
CA TYR A 6 -4.99 20.97 -11.31
C TYR A 6 -5.72 19.70 -10.91
N MET A 7 -7.04 19.64 -11.13
CA MET A 7 -7.81 18.43 -10.86
C MET A 7 -7.40 17.27 -11.76
N PHE A 8 -7.04 17.54 -13.02
CA PHE A 8 -6.52 16.52 -13.93
C PHE A 8 -5.19 15.93 -13.41
N ILE A 9 -4.25 16.77 -12.96
CA ILE A 9 -2.96 16.31 -12.43
C ILE A 9 -3.13 15.53 -11.12
N ILE A 10 -3.99 16.01 -10.22
CA ILE A 10 -4.24 15.35 -8.94
C ILE A 10 -4.91 13.98 -9.16
N ASN A 11 -5.95 13.90 -9.99
CA ASN A 11 -6.59 12.61 -10.28
C ASN A 11 -5.64 11.66 -11.00
N ALA A 12 -4.84 12.14 -11.96
CA ALA A 12 -3.84 11.30 -12.61
C ALA A 12 -2.84 10.70 -11.58
N ILE A 13 -2.45 11.46 -10.56
CA ILE A 13 -1.56 10.98 -9.49
C ILE A 13 -2.29 9.99 -8.56
N LEU A 14 -3.55 10.22 -8.24
CA LEU A 14 -4.34 9.34 -7.37
C LEU A 14 -4.72 8.02 -8.05
N ASP A 15 -5.00 8.05 -9.35
CA ASP A 15 -5.40 6.90 -10.15
C ASP A 15 -4.26 5.88 -10.37
N LEU A 16 -2.99 6.30 -10.20
CA LEU A 16 -1.84 5.39 -10.25
C LEU A 16 -1.84 4.36 -9.10
N GLY A 17 -2.61 4.61 -8.04
CA GLY A 17 -2.69 3.74 -6.87
C GLY A 17 -1.48 3.85 -5.94
N ALA A 18 -1.69 3.50 -4.67
CA ALA A 18 -0.68 3.65 -3.62
C ALA A 18 0.59 2.83 -3.88
N VAL A 19 0.44 1.64 -4.48
CA VAL A 19 1.54 0.73 -4.84
C VAL A 19 2.54 1.37 -5.82
N VAL A 20 2.09 2.25 -6.72
CA VAL A 20 2.96 2.94 -7.68
C VAL A 20 3.40 4.32 -7.17
N MET A 21 2.55 4.97 -6.38
CA MET A 21 2.86 6.27 -5.79
C MET A 21 3.97 6.22 -4.74
N LEU A 22 4.00 5.19 -3.88
CA LEU A 22 5.02 5.09 -2.83
C LEU A 22 6.45 4.98 -3.41
N PRO A 23 6.75 4.11 -4.41
CA PRO A 23 8.06 4.06 -5.07
C PRO A 23 8.49 5.38 -5.69
N ILE A 24 7.57 6.11 -6.33
CA ILE A 24 7.86 7.42 -6.94
C ILE A 24 8.21 8.43 -5.85
N LEU A 25 7.46 8.43 -4.74
CA LEU A 25 7.71 9.32 -3.62
C LEU A 25 9.08 9.03 -2.97
N ILE A 26 9.41 7.77 -2.75
CA ILE A 26 10.73 7.36 -2.25
C ILE A 26 11.86 7.74 -3.21
N PHE A 27 11.64 7.58 -4.52
CA PHE A 27 12.61 8.00 -5.54
C PHE A 27 12.89 9.50 -5.47
N VAL A 28 11.84 10.33 -5.45
CA VAL A 28 11.96 11.79 -5.37
C VAL A 28 12.61 12.22 -4.05
N LEU A 29 12.19 11.66 -2.92
CA LEU A 29 12.80 11.96 -1.62
C LEU A 29 14.28 11.58 -1.58
N SER A 30 14.64 10.42 -2.12
CA SER A 30 16.04 9.97 -2.18
C SER A 30 16.91 10.93 -3.01
N LEU A 31 16.38 11.45 -4.13
CA LEU A 31 17.07 12.48 -4.92
C LEU A 31 17.24 13.79 -4.16
N VAL A 32 16.19 14.24 -3.44
CA VAL A 32 16.24 15.46 -2.63
C VAL A 32 17.29 15.36 -1.52
N PHE A 33 17.47 14.17 -0.94
CA PHE A 33 18.52 13.90 0.05
C PHE A 33 19.93 13.72 -0.55
N GLY A 34 20.11 13.94 -1.86
CA GLY A 34 21.42 13.94 -2.53
C GLY A 34 21.92 12.57 -2.96
N GLU A 35 21.04 11.56 -2.98
CA GLU A 35 21.41 10.22 -3.46
C GLU A 35 21.57 10.20 -4.99
N LYS A 36 22.49 9.37 -5.50
CA LYS A 36 22.69 9.25 -6.96
C LYS A 36 21.43 8.70 -7.62
N PRO A 37 21.03 9.15 -8.83
CA PRO A 37 19.80 8.71 -9.49
C PRO A 37 19.65 7.18 -9.61
N GLY A 38 20.75 6.48 -9.91
CA GLY A 38 20.74 5.01 -9.98
C GLY A 38 20.48 4.32 -8.64
N LYS A 39 20.90 4.91 -7.52
CA LYS A 39 20.63 4.38 -6.18
C LYS A 39 19.24 4.77 -5.70
N ALA A 40 18.80 6.00 -5.97
CA ALA A 40 17.44 6.45 -5.71
C ALA A 40 16.40 5.55 -6.41
N LEU A 41 16.64 5.20 -7.69
CA LEU A 41 15.73 4.33 -8.45
C LEU A 41 15.64 2.93 -7.83
N ARG A 42 16.80 2.37 -7.44
CA ARG A 42 16.85 1.08 -6.74
C ARG A 42 16.11 1.12 -5.41
N ALA A 43 16.21 2.22 -4.66
CA ALA A 43 15.48 2.38 -3.40
C ALA A 43 13.96 2.37 -3.63
N GLY A 44 13.46 3.14 -4.60
CA GLY A 44 12.05 3.13 -4.98
C GLY A 44 11.55 1.75 -5.42
N ILE A 45 12.28 1.07 -6.30
CA ILE A 45 11.92 -0.27 -6.78
C ILE A 45 11.92 -1.30 -5.63
N THR A 46 12.93 -1.26 -4.75
CA THR A 46 13.02 -2.17 -3.60
C THR A 46 11.81 -2.03 -2.68
N ILE A 47 11.40 -0.79 -2.37
CA ILE A 47 10.21 -0.54 -1.56
C ILE A 47 8.94 -1.02 -2.28
N GLY A 48 8.82 -0.78 -3.59
CA GLY A 48 7.67 -1.23 -4.37
C GLY A 48 7.50 -2.75 -4.35
N ILE A 49 8.58 -3.50 -4.58
CA ILE A 49 8.57 -4.97 -4.51
C ILE A 49 8.20 -5.44 -3.10
N GLY A 50 8.74 -4.80 -2.05
CA GLY A 50 8.40 -5.11 -0.67
C GLY A 50 6.91 -4.92 -0.37
N PHE A 51 6.32 -3.82 -0.85
CA PHE A 51 4.89 -3.55 -0.67
C PHE A 51 4.01 -4.59 -1.37
N ILE A 52 4.35 -4.97 -2.61
CA ILE A 52 3.65 -6.04 -3.33
C ILE A 52 3.73 -7.37 -2.54
N GLY A 53 4.91 -7.70 -2.00
CA GLY A 53 5.11 -8.91 -1.21
C GLY A 53 4.29 -8.94 0.08
N ILE A 54 4.22 -7.83 0.81
CA ILE A 54 3.40 -7.71 2.03
C ILE A 54 1.93 -7.93 1.69
N ASN A 55 1.42 -7.29 0.63
CA ASN A 55 0.02 -7.43 0.22
C ASN A 55 -0.34 -8.85 -0.20
N LEU A 56 0.58 -9.54 -0.88
CA LEU A 56 0.42 -10.94 -1.20
C LEU A 56 0.27 -11.79 0.07
N VAL A 57 1.18 -11.61 1.05
CA VAL A 57 1.14 -12.37 2.31
C VAL A 57 -0.14 -12.08 3.08
N ILE A 58 -0.56 -10.82 3.16
CA ILE A 58 -1.78 -10.44 3.87
C ILE A 58 -3.01 -11.03 3.18
N GLY A 59 -3.09 -10.99 1.85
CA GLY A 59 -4.17 -11.64 1.11
C GLY A 59 -4.22 -13.15 1.35
N LEU A 60 -3.06 -13.82 1.36
CA LEU A 60 -2.97 -15.25 1.67
C LEU A 60 -3.43 -15.56 3.10
N LEU A 61 -2.96 -14.82 4.09
CA LEU A 61 -3.39 -14.97 5.48
C LEU A 61 -4.89 -14.67 5.64
N SER A 62 -5.41 -13.61 5.02
CA SER A 62 -6.83 -13.28 5.07
C SER A 62 -7.70 -14.39 4.46
N SER A 63 -7.27 -14.99 3.34
CA SER A 63 -8.00 -16.09 2.71
C SER A 63 -7.95 -17.41 3.47
N SER A 64 -6.86 -17.66 4.22
CA SER A 64 -6.63 -18.92 4.92
C SER A 64 -7.10 -18.88 6.38
N LEU A 65 -6.87 -17.76 7.08
CA LEU A 65 -7.19 -17.56 8.49
C LEU A 65 -8.49 -16.78 8.71
N GLY A 66 -8.96 -15.99 7.74
CA GLY A 66 -10.22 -15.23 7.85
C GLY A 66 -11.43 -16.11 8.22
N PRO A 67 -11.68 -17.22 7.49
CA PRO A 67 -12.78 -18.13 7.82
C PRO A 67 -12.64 -18.80 9.20
N ALA A 68 -11.39 -19.08 9.63
CA ALA A 68 -11.12 -19.63 10.95
C ALA A 68 -11.36 -18.60 12.07
N ALA A 69 -11.01 -17.34 11.82
CA ALA A 69 -11.27 -16.22 12.74
C ALA A 69 -12.79 -15.95 12.86
N GLU A 70 -13.53 -15.94 11.76
CA GLU A 70 -15.01 -15.84 11.79
C GLU A 70 -15.65 -17.00 12.56
N ALA A 71 -15.16 -18.23 12.35
CA ALA A 71 -15.62 -19.40 13.09
C ALA A 71 -15.31 -19.28 14.59
N LEU A 72 -14.14 -18.74 14.96
CA LEU A 72 -13.79 -18.48 16.36
C LEU A 72 -14.78 -17.49 16.99
N VAL A 73 -15.02 -16.34 16.35
CA VAL A 73 -15.97 -15.30 16.84
C VAL A 73 -17.37 -15.90 17.04
N LYS A 74 -17.86 -16.67 16.07
CA LYS A 74 -19.17 -17.34 16.12
C LYS A 74 -19.29 -18.36 17.26
N ASN A 75 -18.24 -19.12 17.56
CA ASN A 75 -18.23 -20.13 18.63
C ASN A 75 -17.95 -19.54 20.02
N SER A 76 -17.22 -18.41 20.09
CA SER A 76 -16.87 -17.74 21.34
C SER A 76 -17.98 -16.80 21.85
N GLY A 77 -19.05 -16.59 21.08
CA GLY A 77 -20.14 -15.66 21.43
C GLY A 77 -19.72 -14.19 21.44
N LEU A 78 -18.55 -13.88 20.84
CA LEU A 78 -18.03 -12.53 20.70
C LEU A 78 -18.63 -11.90 19.43
N GLN A 79 -18.83 -10.58 19.43
CA GLN A 79 -19.19 -9.81 18.23
C GLN A 79 -17.96 -9.00 17.83
N LEU A 80 -17.19 -9.51 16.87
CA LEU A 80 -15.99 -8.88 16.34
C LEU A 80 -16.15 -8.78 14.82
N ASP A 81 -16.39 -7.56 14.34
CA ASP A 81 -16.74 -7.29 12.94
C ASP A 81 -15.53 -6.86 12.08
N VAL A 82 -14.34 -6.67 12.68
CA VAL A 82 -13.17 -6.09 12.01
C VAL A 82 -11.92 -6.93 12.26
N ILE A 83 -11.18 -7.21 11.20
CA ILE A 83 -9.84 -7.79 11.23
C ILE A 83 -8.84 -6.65 11.00
N ASP A 84 -8.02 -6.33 12.00
CA ASP A 84 -6.96 -5.33 11.85
C ASP A 84 -5.79 -5.91 11.06
N VAL A 85 -5.62 -5.39 9.84
CA VAL A 85 -4.57 -5.78 8.89
C VAL A 85 -3.34 -4.85 8.97
N GLY A 86 -3.40 -3.79 9.78
CA GLY A 86 -2.36 -2.78 9.91
C GLY A 86 -2.35 -1.71 8.80
N TRP A 87 -1.64 -0.61 9.07
CA TRP A 87 -1.56 0.56 8.17
C TRP A 87 -0.95 0.29 6.77
N PRO A 88 0.05 -0.59 6.57
CA PRO A 88 0.62 -0.82 5.23
C PRO A 88 -0.33 -1.60 4.33
N ALA A 89 -1.19 -2.42 4.93
CA ALA A 89 -2.21 -3.21 4.24
C ALA A 89 -3.43 -2.37 3.87
N ALA A 90 -3.82 -1.46 4.75
CA ALA A 90 -4.91 -0.51 4.51
C ALA A 90 -4.52 0.58 3.49
N ALA A 91 -3.22 0.89 3.39
CA ALA A 91 -2.70 1.86 2.44
C ALA A 91 -2.36 1.25 1.07
N ALA A 92 -2.60 -0.05 0.86
CA ALA A 92 -2.29 -0.75 -0.37
C ALA A 92 -3.46 -0.84 -1.34
#